data_AF-A0A837I248-F1
#
_entry.id   AF-A0A837I248-F1
#
_cell.length_a   1.000
_cell.length_b   1.000
_cell.length_c   1.000
_cell.angle_alpha   90.00
_cell.angle_beta   90.00
_cell.angle_gamma   90.00
#
_symmetry.space_group_name_H-M   'P 1'
#
loop_
_entity.id
_entity.type
_entity.pdbx_description
1 polymer ?
#
loop_
_entity_poly.entity_id
_entity_poly.type
_entity_poly.pdbx_seq_one_letter_code
_entity_poly.pdbx_strand_id
1 'polypeptide(L)' 'MHNWDYDKKAYEKQKRADPIWHLERLINYGLDGEKIDREALKQYLPRLRIPEDRRVFFELLLWNKPF' A
#
# COMPACT_ATOMS: atom_id res chain seq x y z
N MET A 1 8.45 -8.15 0.24
CA MET A 1 8.62 -7.17 1.33
C MET A 1 9.49 -7.83 2.39
N HIS A 2 10.48 -7.11 2.88
CA HIS A 2 11.53 -7.73 3.68
C HIS A 2 11.05 -7.67 5.14
N ASN A 3 10.67 -8.85 5.66
CA ASN A 3 9.95 -9.00 6.92
C ASN A 3 10.96 -9.25 8.04
N TRP A 4 11.65 -8.19 8.49
CA TRP A 4 12.76 -8.31 9.45
C TRP A 4 12.43 -9.18 10.69
N ASP A 5 11.18 -9.15 11.18
CA ASP A 5 10.75 -9.93 12.36
C ASP A 5 9.30 -10.46 12.28
N TYR A 6 8.70 -10.55 11.08
CA TYR A 6 7.27 -10.90 10.94
C TYR A 6 7.08 -12.29 10.32
N ASP A 7 6.41 -13.20 11.04
CA ASP A 7 6.11 -14.54 10.55
C ASP A 7 5.27 -14.46 9.25
N LYS A 8 5.72 -15.19 8.22
CA LYS A 8 5.11 -15.14 6.88
C LYS A 8 3.67 -15.64 6.88
N LYS A 9 3.30 -16.63 7.72
CA LYS A 9 1.92 -17.13 7.80
C LYS A 9 1.01 -16.12 8.49
N ALA A 10 1.48 -15.50 9.56
CA ALA A 10 0.77 -14.41 10.23
C ALA A 10 0.54 -13.23 9.27
N TYR A 11 1.56 -12.89 8.47
CA TYR A 11 1.46 -11.85 7.44
C TYR A 11 0.38 -12.16 6.40
N GLU A 12 0.39 -13.36 5.82
CA GLU A 12 -0.60 -13.75 4.80
C GLU A 12 -2.03 -13.75 5.35
N LYS A 13 -2.21 -14.17 6.61
CA LYS A 13 -3.51 -14.10 7.29
C LYS A 13 -3.96 -12.65 7.48
N GLN A 14 -3.06 -11.77 7.94
CA GLN A 14 -3.37 -10.36 8.15
C GLN A 14 -3.63 -9.63 6.83
N LYS A 15 -2.83 -9.89 5.79
CA LYS A 15 -3.00 -9.35 4.44
C LYS A 15 -4.40 -9.62 3.87
N ARG A 16 -4.94 -10.82 4.13
CA ARG A 16 -6.29 -11.20 3.69
C ARG A 16 -7.39 -10.57 4.56
N ALA A 17 -7.12 -10.38 5.85
CA ALA A 17 -8.09 -9.80 6.78
C ALA A 17 -8.18 -8.27 6.65
N ASP A 18 -7.06 -7.60 6.33
CA ASP A 18 -6.95 -6.14 6.30
C ASP A 18 -6.13 -5.67 5.08
N PRO A 19 -6.81 -5.39 3.96
CA PRO A 19 -6.18 -4.85 2.76
C PRO A 19 -5.57 -3.45 2.94
N ILE A 20 -6.12 -2.62 3.84
CA ILE A 20 -5.64 -1.26 4.12
C ILE A 20 -4.27 -1.36 4.77
N TRP A 21 -4.16 -2.16 5.83
CA TRP A 21 -2.90 -2.41 6.52
C TRP A 21 -1.82 -2.95 5.57
N HIS A 22 -2.21 -3.86 4.67
CA HIS A 22 -1.29 -4.42 3.68
C HIS A 22 -0.75 -3.34 2.73
N LEU A 23 -1.64 -2.51 2.16
CA LEU A 23 -1.26 -1.41 1.27
C LEU A 23 -0.36 -0.39 1.97
N GLU A 24 -0.68 -0.02 3.21
CA GLU A 24 0.16 0.87 4.01
C GLU A 24 1.57 0.31 4.18
N ARG A 25 1.69 -0.99 4.49
CA ARG A 25 3.02 -1.62 4.62
C ARG A 25 3.77 -1.67 3.31
N LEU A 26 3.12 -2.04 2.20
CA LEU A 26 3.76 -2.06 0.88
C LEU A 26 4.28 -0.68 0.47
N ILE A 27 3.47 0.35 0.70
CA ILE A 27 3.83 1.73 0.39
C ILE A 27 4.97 2.20 1.31
N ASN A 28 4.90 1.89 2.61
CA ASN A 28 5.85 2.38 3.61
C ASN A 28 7.22 1.71 3.53
N TYR A 29 7.24 0.38 3.40
CA TYR A 29 8.43 -0.46 3.52
C TYR A 29 8.93 -1.02 2.18
N GLY A 30 8.23 -0.73 1.09
CA GLY A 30 8.62 -1.10 -0.26
C GLY A 30 8.00 -2.39 -0.75
N LEU A 31 7.96 -2.50 -2.08
CA LEU A 31 7.24 -3.52 -2.82
C LEU A 31 8.06 -4.80 -3.07
N ASP A 32 9.39 -4.73 -2.96
CA ASP A 32 10.29 -5.89 -3.14
C ASP A 32 10.04 -6.63 -4.48
N GLY A 33 9.80 -5.85 -5.54
CA GLY A 33 9.48 -6.36 -6.88
C GLY A 33 8.01 -6.67 -7.14
N GLU A 34 7.12 -6.58 -6.14
CA GLU A 34 5.68 -6.73 -6.34
C GLU A 34 5.04 -5.46 -6.95
N LYS A 35 3.89 -5.62 -7.62
CA LYS A 35 3.08 -4.50 -8.12
C LYS A 35 1.88 -4.29 -7.20
N ILE A 36 1.51 -3.03 -6.99
CA ILE A 36 0.27 -2.68 -6.29
C ILE A 36 -0.89 -2.81 -7.27
N ASP A 37 -1.97 -3.46 -6.83
CA ASP A 37 -3.22 -3.50 -7.59
C ASP A 37 -3.85 -2.10 -7.67
N ARG A 38 -4.15 -1.65 -8.89
CA ARG A 38 -4.61 -0.28 -9.15
C ARG A 38 -5.99 -0.01 -8.54
N GLU A 39 -6.92 -0.95 -8.66
CA GLU A 39 -8.30 -0.76 -8.20
C GLU A 39 -8.37 -0.77 -6.68
N ALA A 40 -7.65 -1.68 -6.02
CA ALA A 40 -7.51 -1.69 -4.58
C ALA A 40 -6.88 -0.39 -4.07
N LEU A 41 -5.80 0.09 -4.72
CA LEU A 41 -5.19 1.37 -4.36
C LEU A 41 -6.19 2.51 -4.51
N LYS A 42 -6.89 2.63 -5.64
CA LYS A 42 -7.89 3.68 -5.87
C LYS A 42 -9.04 3.65 -4.84
N GLN A 43 -9.50 2.46 -4.47
CA GLN A 43 -10.57 2.27 -3.49
C GLN A 43 -10.13 2.66 -2.08
N TYR A 44 -8.91 2.30 -1.69
CA TYR A 44 -8.46 2.45 -0.30
C TYR A 44 -7.58 3.69 -0.04
N LEU A 45 -7.04 4.35 -1.08
CA LEU A 45 -6.16 5.53 -0.95
C LEU A 45 -6.70 6.60 0.00
N PRO A 46 -8.01 6.97 -0.01
CA PRO A 46 -8.56 7.95 0.93
C PRO A 46 -8.49 7.52 2.41
N ARG A 47 -8.36 6.22 2.68
CA ARG A 47 -8.33 5.63 4.02
C ARG A 47 -6.93 5.29 4.51
N LEU A 48 -5.94 5.24 3.62
CA LEU A 48 -4.56 4.89 3.97
C LEU A 48 -3.93 5.95 4.87
N ARG A 49 -3.20 5.52 5.89
CA ARG A 49 -2.34 6.34 6.75
C ARG A 49 -0.90 6.26 6.23
N ILE A 50 -0.64 6.99 5.15
CA ILE A 50 0.67 7.10 4.51
C ILE A 50 1.16 8.55 4.49
N PRO A 51 2.48 8.78 4.37
CA PRO A 51 3.03 10.11 4.15
C PRO A 51 2.36 10.86 2.98
N GLU A 52 2.19 12.18 3.13
CA GLU A 52 1.44 13.01 2.19
C GLU A 52 2.08 13.09 0.81
N ASP A 53 3.42 13.13 0.75
CA ASP A 53 4.18 13.06 -0.50
C ASP A 53 3.84 11.80 -1.32
N ARG A 54 3.70 10.65 -0.65
CA ARG A 54 3.30 9.39 -1.29
C ARG A 54 1.86 9.43 -1.73
N ARG A 55 0.96 10.01 -0.91
CA ARG A 55 -0.44 10.22 -1.29
C ARG A 55 -0.53 11.01 -2.59
N VAL A 56 0.04 12.22 -2.62
CA VAL A 56 0.02 13.10 -3.80
C VAL A 56 0.59 12.40 -5.03
N PHE A 57 1.69 11.65 -4.88
CA PHE A 57 2.24 10.85 -5.97
C PHE A 57 1.23 9.83 -6.53
N PHE A 58 0.51 9.11 -5.67
CA PHE A 58 -0.52 8.18 -6.13
C PHE A 58 -1.74 8.90 -6.73
N GLU A 59 -2.13 10.05 -6.20
CA GLU A 59 -3.22 10.86 -6.79
C GLU A 59 -2.87 11.32 -8.21
N LEU A 60 -1.62 11.74 -8.43
CA LEU A 60 -1.09 12.06 -9.75
C LEU A 60 -1.18 10.84 -10.67
N LEU A 61 -0.69 9.67 -10.24
CA LEU A 61 -0.70 8.46 -11.06
C LEU A 61 -2.11 7.94 -11.38
N LEU A 62 -3.04 8.03 -10.42
CA LEU A 62 -4.39 7.48 -10.57
C LEU A 62 -5.33 8.39 -11.35
N TRP A 63 -5.22 9.70 -11.14
CA TRP A 63 -6.18 10.69 -11.62
C TRP A 63 -5.57 11.80 -12.46
N ASN A 64 -4.26 11.75 -12.72
CA ASN A 64 -3.53 12.77 -13.46
C ASN A 64 -3.73 14.18 -12.87
N LYS A 65 -3.83 14.24 -11.54
CA LYS A 65 -4.15 15.45 -10.77
C LYS A 65 -2.94 16.40 -10.80
N PRO A 66 -3.10 17.64 -11.29
CA PRO A 66 -2.01 18.63 -11.28
C PRO A 66 -1.68 19.07 -9.85
N PHE A 67 -0.41 19.40 -9.61
CA PHE A 67 0.16 19.80 -8.32
C PHE A 67 -0.35 21.17 -7.85
#